data_AF-A0A1G3B4D0-F1
#
_entry.id   AF-A0A1G3B4D0-F1
#
_cell.length_a   1.000
_cell.length_b   1.000
_cell.length_c   1.000
_cell.angle_alpha   90.00
_cell.angle_beta   90.00
_cell.angle_gamma   90.00
#
_symmetry.space_group_name_H-M   'P 1'
#
loop_
_entity.id
_entity.type
_entity.pdbx_description
1 polymer ?
#
loop_
_entity_poly.entity_id
_entity_poly.type
_entity_poly.pdbx_seq_one_letter_code
_entity_poly.pdbx_strand_id
1 'polypeptide(L)'
;MDSSITKLREKDVEATLNLFYKSMEEIHPNRPPEDIQHFKEGYSPAKLHKRLLSENCVYLVAKEGDKVIGYVFAWITEGVGDIHWFAVDMDYRGRGCGHKLLEKALQEFQSRECHEGRVFIYPQDTSTIRLLEHLGFFQKAYIEEKFFGIDLVLMVKAIAKPLRPIVKRIVLAGEAGQGIKLMAHALASILAKMGKEVAMNVLYDATVRGGEITAELLFSDEKIESPFFEKADLCLELAKSTRRAFPAERHILEASIPEGAAEEKIPFGKEAVEKFGSPIFINMIALGRLLKDIGIPIDKVDFRSSLPGRFLDENVRAIKYGYTYQD
;
A
#
# COMPACT_ATOMS: atom_id res chain seq x y z
N MET A 1 -24.33 -10.65 31.43
CA MET A 1 -23.22 -9.73 31.80
C MET A 1 -23.13 -8.69 30.71
N ASP A 2 -23.38 -7.42 31.06
CA ASP A 2 -23.44 -6.30 30.11
C ASP A 2 -22.06 -5.67 29.95
N SER A 3 -21.21 -6.30 29.13
CA SER A 3 -20.06 -5.59 28.59
C SER A 3 -20.54 -4.62 27.51
N SER A 4 -20.18 -3.35 27.65
CA SER A 4 -20.50 -2.29 26.68
C SER A 4 -19.28 -2.00 25.80
N ILE A 5 -19.51 -1.65 24.53
CA ILE A 5 -18.43 -1.25 23.62
C ILE A 5 -18.63 0.20 23.24
N THR A 6 -17.60 0.99 23.47
CA THR A 6 -17.60 2.43 23.20
C THR A 6 -16.33 2.82 22.45
N LYS A 7 -16.35 3.97 21.78
CA LYS A 7 -15.12 4.60 21.29
C LYS A 7 -14.18 4.89 22.46
N LEU A 8 -12.88 4.71 22.24
CA LEU A 8 -11.86 5.05 23.22
C LEU A 8 -11.92 6.56 23.49
N ARG A 9 -11.97 6.94 24.76
CA ARG A 9 -11.92 8.34 25.21
C ARG A 9 -10.63 8.60 25.96
N GLU A 10 -10.26 9.87 26.07
CA GLU A 10 -9.04 10.30 26.77
C GLU A 10 -8.89 9.68 28.17
N LYS A 11 -9.96 9.70 28.97
CA LYS A 11 -9.96 9.11 30.32
C LYS A 11 -9.71 7.60 30.37
N ASP A 12 -9.91 6.90 29.26
CA ASP A 12 -9.78 5.45 29.15
C ASP A 12 -8.41 5.06 28.53
N VAL A 13 -7.60 6.02 28.06
CA VAL A 13 -6.31 5.78 27.35
C VAL A 13 -5.32 5.00 28.21
N GLU A 14 -5.07 5.44 29.45
CA GLU A 14 -4.09 4.78 30.32
C GLU A 14 -4.48 3.34 30.63
N ALA A 15 -5.75 3.11 31.00
CA ALA A 15 -6.27 1.77 31.26
C ALA A 15 -6.16 0.85 30.04
N THR A 16 -6.41 1.40 28.85
CA THR A 16 -6.30 0.68 27.58
C THR A 16 -4.86 0.33 27.24
N LEU A 17 -3.92 1.25 27.46
CA LEU A 17 -2.50 1.01 27.22
C LEU A 17 -1.91 -0.04 28.17
N ASN A 18 -2.33 -0.03 29.44
CA ASN A 18 -1.94 -1.07 30.38
C ASN A 18 -2.40 -2.46 29.92
N LEU A 19 -3.65 -2.57 29.42
CA LEU A 19 -4.16 -3.82 28.86
C LEU A 19 -3.45 -4.19 27.56
N PHE A 20 -3.14 -3.23 26.69
CA PHE A 20 -2.36 -3.43 25.47
C PHE A 20 -0.98 -4.02 25.78
N TYR A 21 -0.23 -3.41 26.70
CA TYR A 21 1.09 -3.91 27.10
C TYR A 21 1.04 -5.32 27.69
N LYS A 22 0.08 -5.58 28.58
CA LYS A 22 -0.16 -6.94 29.12
C LYS A 22 -0.43 -7.95 28.01
N SER A 23 -1.30 -7.61 27.06
CA SER A 23 -1.63 -8.52 25.94
C SER A 23 -0.45 -8.77 25.00
N MET A 24 0.44 -7.80 24.80
CA MET A 24 1.64 -8.02 23.97
C MET A 24 2.61 -9.01 24.61
N GLU A 25 2.81 -8.92 25.92
CA GLU A 25 3.67 -9.85 26.68
C GLU A 25 3.10 -11.28 26.64
N GLU A 26 1.78 -11.43 26.63
CA GLU A 26 1.10 -12.73 26.49
C GLU A 26 1.25 -13.34 25.09
N ILE A 27 1.05 -12.54 24.03
CA ILE A 27 1.11 -13.02 22.64
C ILE A 27 2.56 -13.34 22.24
N HIS A 28 3.54 -12.64 22.83
CA HIS A 28 4.97 -12.75 22.49
C HIS A 28 5.89 -12.86 23.71
N PRO A 29 5.83 -13.98 24.46
CA PRO A 29 6.64 -14.14 25.67
C PRO A 29 8.16 -14.18 25.41
N ASN A 30 8.58 -14.50 24.18
CA ASN A 30 9.99 -14.71 23.81
C ASN A 30 10.56 -13.63 22.87
N ARG A 31 9.89 -12.48 22.72
CA ARG A 31 10.38 -11.41 21.83
C ARG A 31 11.61 -10.70 22.43
N PRO A 32 12.57 -10.24 21.61
CA PRO A 32 13.62 -9.36 22.08
C PRO A 32 13.02 -8.12 22.77
N PRO A 33 13.56 -7.67 23.92
CA PRO A 33 13.06 -6.50 24.64
C PRO A 33 12.95 -5.23 23.77
N GLU A 34 13.80 -5.11 22.75
CA GLU A 34 13.84 -3.98 21.82
C GLU A 34 12.58 -3.88 20.95
N ASP A 35 12.01 -5.00 20.49
CA ASP A 35 10.76 -5.02 19.71
C ASP A 35 9.57 -4.54 20.56
N ILE A 36 9.52 -5.02 21.81
CA ILE A 36 8.48 -4.64 22.78
C ILE A 36 8.57 -3.13 23.04
N GLN A 37 9.78 -2.61 23.18
CA GLN A 37 10.03 -1.18 23.38
C GLN A 37 9.59 -0.36 22.16
N HIS A 38 9.88 -0.81 20.94
CA HIS A 38 9.44 -0.15 19.71
C HIS A 38 7.91 -0.03 19.63
N PHE A 39 7.15 -1.09 19.97
CA PHE A 39 5.69 -1.02 20.01
C PHE A 39 5.17 -0.12 21.13
N LYS A 40 5.79 -0.17 22.32
CA LYS A 40 5.46 0.73 23.44
C LYS A 40 5.65 2.19 23.04
N GLU A 41 6.72 2.52 22.31
CA GLU A 41 6.94 3.85 21.75
C GLU A 41 5.92 4.20 20.66
N GLY A 42 5.52 3.25 19.83
CA GLY A 42 4.49 3.41 18.80
C GLY A 42 3.08 3.67 19.34
N TYR A 43 2.81 3.27 20.58
CA TYR A 43 1.53 3.39 21.29
C TYR A 43 1.69 4.12 22.64
N SER A 44 2.46 5.22 22.68
CA SER A 44 2.52 6.08 23.86
C SER A 44 1.22 6.89 24.05
N PRO A 45 0.89 7.33 25.29
CA PRO A 45 -0.29 8.14 25.54
C PRO A 45 -0.40 9.35 24.60
N ALA A 46 0.68 10.12 24.45
CA ALA A 46 0.73 11.28 23.57
C ALA A 46 0.39 10.95 22.11
N LYS A 47 0.89 9.81 21.58
CA LYS A 47 0.57 9.37 20.21
C LYS A 47 -0.89 8.91 20.09
N LEU A 48 -1.43 8.22 21.10
CA LEU A 48 -2.84 7.84 21.11
C LEU A 48 -3.75 9.07 21.15
N HIS A 49 -3.47 10.05 22.01
CA HIS A 49 -4.22 11.32 22.04
C HIS A 49 -4.22 11.98 20.67
N LYS A 50 -3.06 12.10 20.02
CA LYS A 50 -2.97 12.67 18.66
C LYS A 50 -3.80 11.86 17.64
N ARG A 51 -3.76 10.52 17.70
CA ARG A 51 -4.53 9.64 16.81
C ARG A 51 -6.04 9.73 17.05
N LEU A 52 -6.49 9.91 18.29
CA LEU A 52 -7.91 10.08 18.62
C LEU A 52 -8.55 11.32 17.97
N LEU A 53 -7.74 12.32 17.60
CA LEU A 53 -8.19 13.51 16.86
C LEU A 53 -8.40 13.26 15.36
N SER A 54 -7.95 12.12 14.83
CA SER A 54 -8.08 11.81 13.41
C SER A 54 -9.41 11.13 13.09
N GLU A 55 -10.06 11.58 12.02
CA GLU A 55 -11.27 10.95 11.48
C GLU A 55 -11.04 9.54 10.93
N ASN A 56 -9.79 9.18 10.66
CA ASN A 56 -9.39 7.85 10.18
C ASN A 56 -9.24 6.82 11.32
N CYS A 57 -9.27 7.28 12.58
CA CYS A 57 -9.06 6.44 13.74
C CYS A 57 -10.33 5.64 14.11
N VAL A 58 -10.16 4.34 14.36
CA VAL A 58 -11.22 3.45 14.89
C VAL A 58 -10.69 2.74 16.12
N TYR A 59 -10.66 3.47 17.24
CA TYR A 59 -10.23 2.94 18.54
C TYR A 59 -11.44 2.66 19.42
N LEU A 60 -11.59 1.41 19.82
CA LEU A 60 -12.73 0.93 20.60
C LEU A 60 -12.25 0.27 21.89
N VAL A 61 -13.09 0.33 22.92
CA VAL A 61 -12.88 -0.36 24.20
C VAL A 61 -14.12 -1.12 24.58
N ALA A 62 -13.92 -2.32 25.14
CA ALA A 62 -14.95 -3.06 25.85
C ALA A 62 -14.81 -2.77 27.34
N LYS A 63 -15.94 -2.42 27.99
CA LYS A 63 -15.98 -2.09 29.41
C LYS A 63 -16.97 -2.96 30.16
N GLU A 64 -16.59 -3.39 31.36
CA GLU A 64 -17.50 -3.91 32.38
C GLU A 64 -17.47 -2.95 33.57
N GLY A 65 -18.56 -2.18 33.74
CA GLY A 65 -18.54 -0.98 34.58
C GLY A 65 -17.51 0.03 34.08
N ASP A 66 -16.64 0.51 34.97
CA ASP A 66 -15.56 1.44 34.62
C ASP A 66 -14.28 0.76 34.12
N LYS A 67 -14.17 -0.56 34.28
CA LYS A 67 -12.97 -1.32 33.91
C LYS A 67 -12.93 -1.57 32.41
N VAL A 68 -11.81 -1.22 31.77
CA VAL A 68 -11.49 -1.61 30.40
C VAL A 68 -11.06 -3.08 30.41
N ILE A 69 -11.78 -3.93 29.66
CA ILE A 69 -11.56 -5.38 29.60
C ILE A 69 -11.19 -5.87 28.19
N GLY A 70 -11.17 -4.98 27.21
CA GLY A 70 -10.74 -5.29 25.86
C GLY A 70 -10.62 -4.03 25.01
N TYR A 71 -9.91 -4.13 23.89
CA TYR A 71 -9.68 -3.00 23.00
C TYR A 71 -9.54 -3.44 21.54
N VAL A 72 -9.73 -2.49 20.63
CA VAL A 72 -9.37 -2.58 19.20
C VAL A 72 -8.69 -1.26 18.82
N PHE A 73 -7.53 -1.37 18.17
CA PHE A 73 -6.86 -0.29 17.48
C PHE A 73 -6.89 -0.57 15.98
N ALA A 74 -7.61 0.28 15.25
CA ALA A 74 -7.69 0.21 13.81
C ALA A 74 -7.57 1.60 13.17
N TRP A 75 -7.19 1.61 11.90
CA TRP A 75 -7.01 2.80 11.10
C TRP A 75 -7.63 2.63 9.71
N ILE A 76 -8.21 3.70 9.17
CA ILE A 76 -8.79 3.70 7.83
C ILE A 76 -7.89 4.45 6.87
N THR A 77 -7.57 3.80 5.75
CA THR A 77 -6.81 4.40 4.65
C THR A 77 -7.47 3.96 3.34
N GLU A 78 -7.84 4.92 2.50
CA GLU A 78 -8.41 4.69 1.16
C GLU A 78 -9.60 3.70 1.13
N GLY A 79 -10.51 3.82 2.10
CA GLY A 79 -11.68 2.92 2.18
C GLY A 79 -11.36 1.51 2.66
N VAL A 80 -10.19 1.30 3.27
CA VAL A 80 -9.84 0.04 3.90
C VAL A 80 -9.59 0.24 5.39
N GLY A 81 -10.22 -0.59 6.21
CA GLY A 81 -10.04 -0.62 7.66
C GLY A 81 -8.98 -1.64 8.08
N ASP A 82 -7.80 -1.16 8.48
CA ASP A 82 -6.69 -1.97 8.98
C ASP A 82 -6.78 -2.12 10.49
N ILE A 83 -7.06 -3.32 10.98
CA ILE A 83 -7.05 -3.67 12.41
C ILE A 83 -5.61 -4.01 12.79
N HIS A 84 -4.96 -3.14 13.55
CA HIS A 84 -3.56 -3.29 13.95
C HIS A 84 -3.42 -4.16 15.20
N TRP A 85 -4.27 -3.93 16.20
CA TRP A 85 -4.23 -4.64 17.47
C TRP A 85 -5.63 -4.80 18.05
N PHE A 86 -5.88 -5.93 18.67
CA PHE A 86 -7.04 -6.12 19.52
C PHE A 86 -6.77 -7.22 20.52
N ALA A 87 -7.33 -7.08 21.71
CA ALA A 87 -7.29 -8.13 22.71
C ALA A 87 -8.46 -7.99 23.69
N VAL A 88 -8.73 -9.08 24.39
CA VAL A 88 -9.59 -9.13 25.57
C VAL A 88 -8.75 -9.64 26.72
N ASP A 89 -8.90 -9.03 27.89
CA ASP A 89 -8.26 -9.48 29.11
C ASP A 89 -8.58 -10.96 29.37
N MET A 90 -7.58 -11.75 29.78
CA MET A 90 -7.68 -13.21 29.92
C MET A 90 -8.88 -13.64 30.77
N ASP A 91 -9.18 -12.93 31.86
CA ASP A 91 -10.26 -13.28 32.80
C ASP A 91 -11.66 -13.11 32.16
N TYR A 92 -11.73 -12.40 31.04
CA TYR A 92 -12.95 -12.04 30.33
C TYR A 92 -13.08 -12.71 28.95
N ARG A 93 -12.13 -13.57 28.57
CA ARG A 93 -12.18 -14.36 27.33
C ARG A 93 -13.27 -15.44 27.39
N GLY A 94 -13.67 -15.95 26.24
CA GLY A 94 -14.76 -16.94 26.13
C GLY A 94 -16.18 -16.40 26.37
N ARG A 95 -16.32 -15.10 26.64
CA ARG A 95 -17.62 -14.43 26.90
C ARG A 95 -18.18 -13.66 25.70
N GLY A 96 -17.59 -13.85 24.51
CA GLY A 96 -17.99 -13.17 23.28
C GLY A 96 -17.54 -11.70 23.16
N CYS A 97 -16.78 -11.16 24.11
CA CYS A 97 -16.31 -9.77 24.06
C CYS A 97 -15.48 -9.44 22.80
N GLY A 98 -14.58 -10.35 22.39
CA GLY A 98 -13.75 -10.16 21.19
C GLY A 98 -14.58 -10.11 19.92
N HIS A 99 -15.60 -10.98 19.82
CA HIS A 99 -16.57 -10.98 18.73
C HIS A 99 -17.30 -9.63 18.65
N LYS A 100 -17.87 -9.17 19.76
CA LYS A 100 -18.59 -7.89 19.80
C LYS A 100 -17.67 -6.71 19.45
N LEU A 101 -16.41 -6.71 19.91
CA LEU A 101 -15.42 -5.67 19.62
C LEU A 101 -15.13 -5.56 18.12
N LEU A 102 -14.83 -6.69 17.49
CA LEU A 102 -14.55 -6.75 16.05
C LEU A 102 -15.80 -6.46 15.22
N GLU A 103 -16.97 -6.95 15.63
CA GLU A 103 -18.24 -6.61 14.99
C GLU A 103 -18.49 -5.09 15.03
N LYS A 104 -18.23 -4.44 16.16
CA LYS A 104 -18.36 -2.99 16.27
C LYS A 104 -17.33 -2.25 15.40
N ALA A 105 -16.10 -2.77 15.27
CA ALA A 105 -15.09 -2.21 14.36
C ALA A 105 -15.54 -2.31 12.90
N LEU A 106 -16.08 -3.46 12.49
CA LEU A 106 -16.65 -3.66 11.15
C LEU A 106 -17.84 -2.74 10.88
N GLN A 107 -18.71 -2.50 11.87
CA GLN A 107 -19.79 -1.51 11.76
C GLN A 107 -19.26 -0.09 11.57
N GLU A 108 -18.18 0.29 12.28
CA GLU A 108 -17.54 1.60 12.08
C GLU A 108 -16.94 1.71 10.67
N PHE A 109 -16.25 0.68 10.18
CA PHE A 109 -15.74 0.62 8.82
C PHE A 109 -16.87 0.75 7.78
N GLN A 110 -17.97 0.01 7.96
CA GLN A 110 -19.12 0.09 7.08
C GLN A 110 -19.75 1.49 7.08
N SER A 111 -19.86 2.12 8.25
CA SER A 111 -20.41 3.48 8.38
C SER A 111 -19.54 4.56 7.74
N ARG A 112 -18.25 4.25 7.51
CA ARG A 112 -17.27 5.13 6.85
C ARG A 112 -16.94 4.66 5.43
N GLU A 113 -17.87 3.92 4.82
CA GLU A 113 -17.80 3.49 3.42
C GLU A 113 -16.57 2.64 3.07
N CYS A 114 -16.00 1.95 4.06
CA CYS A 114 -14.92 1.00 3.79
C CYS A 114 -15.46 -0.19 3.00
N HIS A 115 -14.66 -0.64 2.03
CA HIS A 115 -14.96 -1.80 1.20
C HIS A 115 -14.28 -3.07 1.69
N GLU A 116 -13.15 -2.94 2.39
CA GLU A 116 -12.40 -4.07 2.95
C GLU A 116 -12.03 -3.78 4.42
N GLY A 117 -12.10 -4.81 5.25
CA GLY A 117 -11.45 -4.85 6.56
C GLY A 117 -10.32 -5.86 6.51
N ARG A 118 -9.16 -5.54 7.08
CA ARG A 118 -7.98 -6.42 7.06
C ARG A 118 -7.26 -6.44 8.40
N VAL A 119 -6.60 -7.56 8.65
CA VAL A 119 -5.84 -7.83 9.87
C VAL A 119 -4.72 -8.80 9.57
N PHE A 120 -3.54 -8.54 10.14
CA PHE A 120 -2.43 -9.48 10.13
C PHE A 120 -2.43 -10.29 11.42
N ILE A 121 -2.38 -11.62 11.29
CA ILE A 121 -2.43 -12.54 12.42
C ILE A 121 -1.29 -13.54 12.30
N TYR A 122 -0.77 -13.97 13.44
CA TYR A 122 0.21 -15.03 13.51
C TYR A 122 -0.42 -16.39 13.15
N PRO A 123 0.18 -17.21 12.27
CA PRO A 123 -0.40 -18.48 11.85
C PRO A 123 -0.73 -19.44 13.00
N GLN A 124 0.02 -19.38 14.10
CA GLN A 124 -0.18 -20.18 15.30
C GLN A 124 -1.38 -19.76 16.16
N ASP A 125 -1.90 -18.54 16.00
CA ASP A 125 -3.08 -18.06 16.74
C ASP A 125 -4.39 -18.57 16.11
N THR A 126 -4.55 -19.89 16.15
CA THR A 126 -5.73 -20.59 15.63
C THR A 126 -7.03 -20.15 16.29
N SER A 127 -6.97 -19.65 17.53
CA SER A 127 -8.13 -19.16 18.26
C SER A 127 -8.68 -17.87 17.65
N THR A 128 -7.79 -16.93 17.35
CA THR A 128 -8.13 -15.66 16.72
C THR A 128 -8.52 -15.85 15.25
N ILE A 129 -7.84 -16.74 14.53
CA ILE A 129 -8.21 -17.09 13.15
C ILE A 129 -9.66 -17.58 13.08
N ARG A 130 -10.06 -18.53 13.93
CA ARG A 130 -11.46 -19.03 13.97
C ARG A 130 -12.47 -17.94 14.32
N LEU A 131 -12.12 -17.03 15.24
CA LEU A 131 -12.96 -15.88 15.57
C LEU A 131 -13.19 -14.98 14.36
N LEU A 132 -12.13 -14.70 13.60
CA LEU A 132 -12.19 -13.89 12.38
C LEU A 132 -12.98 -14.60 11.27
N GLU A 133 -12.78 -15.90 11.08
CA GLU A 133 -13.56 -16.73 10.14
C GLU A 133 -15.06 -16.69 10.45
N HIS A 134 -15.45 -16.81 11.73
CA HIS A 134 -16.85 -16.66 12.15
C HIS A 134 -17.42 -15.27 11.88
N LEU A 135 -16.57 -14.23 11.90
CA LEU A 135 -16.94 -12.87 11.49
C LEU A 135 -16.92 -12.69 9.97
N GLY A 136 -16.61 -13.74 9.20
CA GLY A 136 -16.59 -13.75 7.74
C GLY A 136 -15.32 -13.15 7.13
N PHE A 137 -14.21 -13.13 7.87
CA PHE A 137 -12.90 -12.96 7.27
C PHE A 137 -12.44 -14.27 6.62
N PHE A 138 -11.56 -14.17 5.61
CA PHE A 138 -10.87 -15.30 5.00
C PHE A 138 -9.40 -14.96 4.79
N GLN A 139 -8.56 -15.98 4.71
CA GLN A 139 -7.14 -15.80 4.40
C GLN A 139 -6.95 -15.35 2.94
N LYS A 140 -6.39 -14.16 2.74
CA LYS A 140 -6.03 -13.62 1.42
C LYS A 140 -4.61 -13.97 1.02
N ALA A 141 -3.68 -13.95 1.97
CA ALA A 141 -2.27 -14.23 1.73
C ALA A 141 -1.58 -14.83 2.96
N TYR A 142 -0.56 -15.63 2.71
CA TYR A 142 0.45 -16.04 3.68
C TYR A 142 1.75 -15.29 3.37
N ILE A 143 2.35 -14.70 4.38
CA ILE A 143 3.58 -13.93 4.29
C ILE A 143 4.64 -14.70 5.08
N GLU A 144 5.61 -15.23 4.35
CA GLU A 144 6.70 -16.01 4.91
C GLU A 144 7.67 -15.15 5.74
N GLU A 145 8.25 -15.75 6.78
CA GLU A 145 9.24 -15.15 7.68
C GLU A 145 10.33 -14.36 6.94
N LYS A 146 10.81 -14.85 5.79
CA LYS A 146 11.85 -14.19 4.99
C LYS A 146 11.56 -12.74 4.60
N PHE A 147 10.30 -12.30 4.61
CA PHE A 147 9.92 -10.94 4.23
C PHE A 147 9.90 -9.96 5.41
N PHE A 148 9.55 -10.41 6.63
CA PHE A 148 9.37 -9.53 7.80
C PHE A 148 10.01 -10.06 9.09
N GLY A 149 10.80 -11.12 9.02
CA GLY A 149 11.35 -11.82 10.18
C GLY A 149 10.31 -12.59 11.01
N ILE A 150 9.06 -12.64 10.56
CA ILE A 150 7.95 -13.35 11.21
C ILE A 150 6.97 -13.88 10.16
N ASP A 151 6.42 -15.07 10.38
CA ASP A 151 5.30 -15.56 9.57
C ASP A 151 4.02 -14.82 9.94
N LEU A 152 3.27 -14.38 8.91
CA LEU A 152 2.01 -13.67 9.07
C LEU A 152 0.96 -14.20 8.08
N VAL A 153 -0.29 -14.20 8.51
CA VAL A 153 -1.46 -14.44 7.68
C VAL A 153 -2.21 -13.11 7.54
N LEU A 154 -2.41 -12.67 6.30
CA LEU A 154 -3.33 -11.57 6.00
C LEU A 154 -4.74 -12.14 5.88
N MET A 155 -5.60 -11.80 6.85
CA MET A 155 -7.02 -12.10 6.78
C MET A 155 -7.79 -10.85 6.35
N VAL A 156 -8.74 -11.02 5.43
CA VAL A 156 -9.57 -9.93 4.92
C VAL A 156 -11.05 -10.27 4.99
N LYS A 157 -11.88 -9.24 5.08
CA LYS A 157 -13.33 -9.32 4.94
C LYS A 157 -13.78 -8.24 3.97
N ALA A 158 -14.50 -8.63 2.93
CA ALA A 158 -15.26 -7.68 2.13
C ALA A 158 -16.41 -7.13 2.98
N ILE A 159 -16.48 -5.81 3.11
CA ILE A 159 -17.50 -5.08 3.88
C ILE A 159 -18.58 -4.58 2.94
N ALA A 160 -18.16 -3.95 1.86
CA ALA A 160 -18.99 -3.49 0.76
C ALA A 160 -18.19 -3.68 -0.53
N LYS A 161 -18.88 -3.61 -1.68
CA LYS A 161 -18.14 -3.33 -2.91
C LYS A 161 -17.53 -1.93 -2.79
N PRO A 162 -16.29 -1.70 -3.24
CA PRO A 162 -15.76 -0.35 -3.37
C PRO A 162 -16.79 0.53 -4.07
N LEU A 163 -17.16 1.67 -3.47
CA LEU A 163 -18.06 2.63 -4.12
C LEU A 163 -17.49 3.10 -5.46
N ARG A 164 -16.16 3.06 -5.58
CA ARG A 164 -15.42 3.23 -6.82
C ARG A 164 -14.30 2.21 -6.91
N PRO A 165 -13.98 1.70 -8.11
CA PRO A 165 -12.78 0.93 -8.39
C PRO A 165 -11.54 1.58 -7.74
N ILE A 166 -10.68 0.78 -7.13
CA ILE A 166 -9.34 1.26 -6.74
C ILE A 166 -8.55 1.45 -8.03
N VAL A 167 -8.40 2.70 -8.44
CA VAL A 167 -7.67 3.07 -9.65
C VAL A 167 -6.31 3.62 -9.26
N LYS A 168 -5.25 2.95 -9.73
CA LYS A 168 -3.89 3.48 -9.64
C LYS A 168 -3.64 4.44 -10.79
N ARG A 169 -3.06 5.60 -10.50
CA ARG A 169 -2.84 6.72 -11.44
C ARG A 169 -1.35 7.02 -11.54
N ILE A 170 -0.81 6.87 -12.74
CA ILE A 170 0.61 7.01 -13.04
C ILE A 170 0.79 8.09 -14.09
N VAL A 171 1.80 8.95 -13.89
CA VAL A 171 2.27 9.89 -14.90
C VAL A 171 3.69 9.53 -15.28
N LEU A 172 3.96 9.43 -16.57
CA LEU A 172 5.29 9.25 -17.14
C LEU A 172 5.61 10.46 -18.00
N ALA A 173 6.72 11.15 -17.72
CA ALA A 173 7.10 12.35 -18.46
C ALA A 173 8.56 12.30 -18.92
N GLY A 174 8.85 12.96 -20.04
CA GLY A 174 10.20 13.11 -20.56
C GLY A 174 10.22 13.77 -21.93
N GLU A 175 11.38 13.78 -22.56
CA GLU A 175 11.57 14.37 -23.89
C GLU A 175 11.36 13.36 -25.02
N ALA A 176 10.97 13.88 -26.18
CA ALA A 176 10.96 13.12 -27.42
C ALA A 176 12.30 12.41 -27.66
N GLY A 177 12.24 11.09 -27.89
CA GLY A 177 13.42 10.24 -28.05
C GLY A 177 13.81 9.44 -26.80
N GLN A 178 13.36 9.84 -25.60
CA GLN A 178 13.59 9.05 -24.37
C GLN A 178 12.69 7.82 -24.25
N GLY A 179 11.79 7.58 -25.20
CA GLY A 179 10.99 6.36 -25.25
C GLY A 179 9.79 6.32 -24.29
N ILE A 180 9.26 7.48 -23.87
CA ILE A 180 8.07 7.58 -22.99
C ILE A 180 6.85 6.83 -23.56
N LYS A 181 6.56 7.01 -24.86
CA LYS A 181 5.46 6.28 -25.53
C LYS A 181 5.68 4.77 -25.43
N LEU A 182 6.88 4.30 -25.71
CA LEU A 182 7.21 2.88 -25.65
C LEU A 182 7.05 2.34 -24.22
N MET A 183 7.55 3.06 -23.22
CA MET A 183 7.42 2.72 -21.81
C MET A 183 5.95 2.60 -21.38
N ALA A 184 5.14 3.60 -21.72
CA ALA A 184 3.71 3.63 -21.43
C ALA A 184 2.95 2.46 -22.08
N HIS A 185 3.22 2.16 -23.36
CA HIS A 185 2.56 1.05 -24.05
C HIS A 185 3.01 -0.32 -23.50
N ALA A 186 4.29 -0.45 -23.13
CA ALA A 186 4.79 -1.65 -22.48
C ALA A 186 4.11 -1.88 -21.13
N LEU A 187 4.02 -0.84 -20.28
CA LEU A 187 3.31 -0.90 -19.00
C LEU A 187 1.83 -1.27 -19.19
N ALA A 188 1.14 -0.58 -20.10
CA ALA A 188 -0.26 -0.86 -20.41
C ALA A 188 -0.48 -2.30 -20.88
N SER A 189 0.40 -2.81 -21.75
CA SER A 189 0.32 -4.18 -22.25
C SER A 189 0.57 -5.21 -21.14
N ILE A 190 1.55 -4.96 -20.25
CA ILE A 190 1.83 -5.82 -19.10
C ILE A 190 0.59 -5.89 -18.20
N LEU A 191 0.05 -4.74 -17.81
CA LEU A 191 -1.12 -4.64 -16.92
C LEU A 191 -2.36 -5.30 -17.53
N ALA A 192 -2.64 -5.04 -18.81
CA ALA A 192 -3.79 -5.64 -19.51
C ALA A 192 -3.70 -7.17 -19.58
N LYS A 193 -2.50 -7.72 -19.83
CA LYS A 193 -2.27 -9.17 -19.83
C LYS A 193 -2.37 -9.79 -18.44
N MET A 194 -2.14 -9.00 -17.39
CA MET A 194 -2.39 -9.39 -16.01
C MET A 194 -3.87 -9.25 -15.61
N GLY A 195 -4.76 -8.96 -16.56
CA GLY A 195 -6.21 -8.87 -16.33
C GLY A 195 -6.68 -7.54 -15.76
N LYS A 196 -5.82 -6.52 -15.69
CA LYS A 196 -6.21 -5.18 -15.24
C LYS A 196 -6.95 -4.45 -16.36
N GLU A 197 -7.94 -3.65 -16.01
CA GLU A 197 -8.44 -2.61 -16.91
C GLU A 197 -7.43 -1.47 -16.95
N VAL A 198 -7.14 -0.95 -18.15
CA VAL A 198 -6.15 0.10 -18.36
C VAL A 198 -6.74 1.16 -19.27
N ALA A 199 -6.61 2.43 -18.88
CA ALA A 199 -6.80 3.56 -19.78
C ALA A 199 -5.53 4.42 -19.79
N MET A 200 -5.24 5.00 -20.95
CA MET A 200 -3.98 5.69 -21.19
C MET A 200 -4.19 6.85 -22.14
N ASN A 201 -3.75 8.04 -21.75
CA ASN A 201 -3.68 9.22 -22.58
C ASN A 201 -2.22 9.60 -22.81
N VAL A 202 -1.85 9.85 -24.08
CA VAL A 202 -0.51 10.32 -24.43
C VAL A 202 -0.63 11.73 -24.96
N LEU A 203 -0.02 12.67 -24.25
CA LEU A 203 0.03 14.09 -24.55
C LEU A 203 1.37 14.38 -25.22
N TYR A 204 1.32 15.10 -26.33
CA TYR A 204 2.49 15.53 -27.08
C TYR A 204 2.45 17.04 -27.30
N ASP A 205 3.63 17.64 -27.28
CA ASP A 205 3.78 19.03 -27.72
C ASP A 205 3.53 19.16 -29.23
N ALA A 206 3.01 20.31 -29.64
CA ALA A 206 2.72 20.63 -31.05
C ALA A 206 3.97 21.04 -31.85
N THR A 207 5.17 21.01 -31.24
CA THR A 207 6.43 21.44 -31.85
C THR A 207 7.04 20.36 -32.75
N VAL A 208 7.53 20.80 -33.92
CA VAL A 208 7.95 19.91 -35.03
C VAL A 208 9.30 19.21 -34.80
N ARG A 209 10.10 19.66 -33.81
CA ARG A 209 11.39 19.07 -33.43
C ARG A 209 11.64 19.27 -31.94
N GLY A 210 11.63 18.18 -31.18
CA GLY A 210 11.79 18.23 -29.73
C GLY A 210 10.52 18.72 -29.04
N GLY A 211 10.16 18.05 -27.95
CA GLY A 211 8.93 18.32 -27.23
C GLY A 211 8.79 17.38 -26.04
N GLU A 212 8.09 17.87 -25.02
CA GLU A 212 7.71 17.09 -23.86
C GLU A 212 6.65 16.05 -24.28
N ILE A 213 6.87 14.80 -23.86
CA ILE A 213 5.91 13.72 -23.99
C ILE A 213 5.49 13.34 -22.58
N THR A 214 4.18 13.38 -22.35
CA THR A 214 3.58 12.90 -21.11
C THR A 214 2.64 11.76 -21.44
N ALA A 215 2.71 10.68 -20.67
CA ALA A 215 1.72 9.62 -20.68
C ALA A 215 1.05 9.54 -19.32
N GLU A 216 -0.26 9.75 -19.30
CA GLU A 216 -1.13 9.56 -18.14
C GLU A 216 -1.75 8.17 -18.27
N LEU A 217 -1.52 7.31 -17.28
CA LEU A 217 -2.01 5.93 -17.29
C LEU A 217 -2.75 5.64 -16.00
N LEU A 218 -3.91 5.01 -16.11
CA LEU A 218 -4.65 4.50 -14.97
C LEU A 218 -4.97 3.03 -15.17
N PHE A 219 -4.92 2.28 -14.07
CA PHE A 219 -5.26 0.86 -14.08
C PHE A 219 -6.01 0.43 -12.83
N SER A 220 -6.85 -0.59 -12.97
CA SER A 220 -7.63 -1.15 -11.87
C SER A 220 -7.91 -2.63 -12.10
N ASP A 221 -8.23 -3.36 -11.03
CA ASP A 221 -8.82 -4.71 -11.12
C ASP A 221 -10.27 -4.69 -11.60
N GLU A 222 -10.92 -3.52 -11.58
CA GLU A 222 -12.31 -3.32 -11.97
C GLU A 222 -12.42 -2.28 -13.09
N LYS A 223 -13.65 -2.05 -13.56
CA LYS A 223 -13.91 -1.17 -14.69
C LYS A 223 -13.57 0.29 -14.39
N ILE A 224 -12.83 0.96 -15.27
CA ILE A 224 -12.50 2.37 -15.14
C ILE A 224 -13.68 3.20 -15.65
N GLU A 225 -14.32 3.95 -14.74
CA GLU A 225 -15.46 4.81 -15.10
C GLU A 225 -15.04 6.11 -15.80
N SER A 226 -13.91 6.69 -15.37
CA SER A 226 -13.36 7.93 -15.92
C SER A 226 -11.86 7.77 -16.18
N PRO A 227 -11.37 8.08 -17.40
CA PRO A 227 -9.96 8.02 -17.73
C PRO A 227 -9.19 9.29 -17.34
N PHE A 228 -9.81 10.23 -16.63
CA PHE A 228 -9.22 11.52 -16.26
C PHE A 228 -9.00 11.63 -14.75
N PHE A 229 -7.89 12.25 -14.36
CA PHE A 229 -7.54 12.50 -12.95
C PHE A 229 -6.75 13.80 -12.77
N GLU A 230 -6.85 14.39 -11.57
CA GLU A 230 -6.15 15.64 -11.23
C GLU A 230 -4.81 15.42 -10.53
N LYS A 231 -4.69 14.32 -9.76
CA LYS A 231 -3.50 13.96 -8.98
C LYS A 231 -3.15 12.49 -9.21
N ALA A 232 -1.88 12.24 -9.51
CA ALA A 232 -1.33 10.90 -9.66
C ALA A 232 -0.93 10.31 -8.31
N ASP A 233 -0.87 8.98 -8.21
CA ASP A 233 -0.24 8.32 -7.07
C ASP A 233 1.29 8.35 -7.24
N LEU A 234 1.76 8.23 -8.48
CA LEU A 234 3.18 8.26 -8.81
C LEU A 234 3.44 8.99 -10.12
N CYS A 235 4.42 9.90 -10.11
CA CYS A 235 4.98 10.54 -11.29
C CYS A 235 6.43 10.09 -11.50
N LEU A 236 6.77 9.61 -12.70
CA LEU A 236 8.14 9.29 -13.11
C LEU A 236 8.58 10.22 -14.23
N GLU A 237 9.63 11.01 -14.00
CA GLU A 237 10.12 12.00 -14.96
C GLU A 237 11.55 11.68 -15.40
N LEU A 238 11.77 11.50 -16.71
CA LEU A 238 13.08 11.26 -17.33
C LEU A 238 13.78 12.54 -17.80
N ALA A 239 13.05 13.64 -17.88
CA ALA A 239 13.57 14.98 -18.15
C ALA A 239 12.69 16.01 -17.44
N LYS A 240 13.26 17.19 -17.16
CA LYS A 240 12.55 18.25 -16.45
C LYS A 240 11.35 18.74 -17.25
N SER A 241 10.15 18.68 -16.68
CA SER A 241 8.98 19.33 -17.29
C SER A 241 9.17 20.84 -17.38
N THR A 242 8.81 21.42 -18.53
CA THR A 242 8.95 22.87 -18.76
C THR A 242 7.65 23.63 -18.63
N ARG A 243 6.50 22.94 -18.55
CA ARG A 243 5.16 23.56 -18.67
C ARG A 243 4.25 23.34 -17.48
N ARG A 244 4.36 22.20 -16.78
CA ARG A 244 3.37 21.84 -15.77
C ARG A 244 4.01 21.00 -14.66
N ALA A 245 3.79 21.41 -13.41
CA ALA A 245 4.02 20.50 -12.29
C ALA A 245 2.95 19.39 -12.35
N PHE A 246 3.37 18.13 -12.35
CA PHE A 246 2.46 17.00 -12.26
C PHE A 246 2.09 16.78 -10.79
N PRO A 247 0.85 17.05 -10.35
CA PRO A 247 0.49 16.79 -8.96
C PRO A 247 0.55 15.27 -8.74
N ALA A 248 1.45 14.81 -7.89
CA ALA A 248 1.55 13.40 -7.54
C ALA A 248 1.77 13.22 -6.04
N GLU A 249 1.40 12.06 -5.50
CA GLU A 249 1.73 11.68 -4.12
C GLU A 249 3.21 11.41 -3.98
N ARG A 250 3.80 10.75 -4.98
CA ARG A 250 5.21 10.42 -5.03
C ARG A 250 5.82 10.76 -6.39
N HIS A 251 7.06 11.26 -6.37
CA HIS A 251 7.84 11.56 -7.56
C HIS A 251 9.14 10.76 -7.61
N ILE A 252 9.41 10.15 -8.77
CA ILE A 252 10.68 9.52 -9.12
C ILE A 252 11.28 10.31 -10.27
N LEU A 253 12.44 10.92 -10.04
CA LEU A 253 13.08 11.76 -11.05
C LEU A 253 14.37 11.12 -11.56
N GLU A 254 14.66 11.34 -12.83
CA GLU A 254 16.01 11.16 -13.35
C GLU A 254 16.98 12.09 -12.61
N ALA A 255 18.15 11.56 -12.21
CA ALA A 255 19.11 12.28 -11.38
C ALA A 255 19.64 13.59 -11.99
N SER A 256 19.61 13.72 -13.32
CA SER A 256 20.02 14.94 -14.02
C SER A 256 19.03 16.10 -13.87
N ILE A 257 17.79 15.84 -13.42
CA ILE A 257 16.77 16.86 -13.19
C ILE A 257 17.19 17.71 -11.97
N PRO A 258 17.37 19.04 -12.13
CA PRO A 258 17.73 19.95 -11.03
C PRO A 258 16.73 19.90 -9.87
N GLU A 259 17.13 20.37 -8.68
CA GLU A 259 16.35 20.36 -7.43
C GLU A 259 14.84 20.66 -7.60
N GLY A 260 14.04 19.84 -6.93
CA GLY A 260 12.59 19.83 -6.86
C GLY A 260 12.16 18.81 -5.79
N ALA A 261 10.94 18.90 -5.28
CA ALA A 261 10.42 18.08 -4.18
C ALA A 261 10.08 16.64 -4.62
N ALA A 262 11.09 15.91 -5.12
CA ALA A 262 10.96 14.48 -5.34
C ALA A 262 11.51 13.69 -4.18
N GLU A 263 10.78 12.64 -3.81
CA GLU A 263 11.17 11.72 -2.77
C GLU A 263 12.36 10.85 -3.22
N GLU A 264 12.55 10.65 -4.53
CA GLU A 264 13.59 9.77 -5.06
C GLU A 264 14.19 10.28 -6.38
N LYS A 265 15.52 10.26 -6.47
CA LYS A 265 16.28 10.54 -7.69
C LYS A 265 17.12 9.33 -8.09
N ILE A 266 16.94 8.85 -9.31
CA ILE A 266 17.63 7.66 -9.83
C ILE A 266 18.39 8.05 -11.11
N PRO A 267 19.67 7.66 -11.27
CA PRO A 267 20.46 8.03 -12.45
C PRO A 267 20.23 7.05 -13.62
N PHE A 268 18.98 6.87 -14.07
CA PHE A 268 18.62 5.96 -15.15
C PHE A 268 19.44 6.20 -16.42
N GLY A 269 19.70 7.45 -16.77
CA GLY A 269 20.48 7.80 -17.96
C GLY A 269 21.93 7.30 -17.87
N LYS A 270 22.55 7.47 -16.70
CA LYS A 270 23.91 6.98 -16.43
C LYS A 270 23.94 5.45 -16.48
N GLU A 271 23.00 4.78 -15.82
CA GLU A 271 22.95 3.31 -15.80
C GLU A 271 22.69 2.72 -17.18
N ALA A 272 21.87 3.37 -18.01
CA ALA A 272 21.63 2.95 -19.39
C ALA A 272 22.93 2.93 -20.21
N VAL A 273 23.77 3.97 -20.06
CA VAL A 273 25.06 4.02 -20.75
C VAL A 273 26.05 3.02 -20.15
N GLU A 274 26.22 3.00 -18.83
CA GLU A 274 27.25 2.18 -18.18
C GLU A 274 26.97 0.68 -18.21
N LYS A 275 25.70 0.26 -18.09
CA LYS A 275 25.32 -1.18 -18.00
C LYS A 275 24.75 -1.75 -19.31
N PHE A 276 24.29 -0.89 -20.21
CA PHE A 276 23.65 -1.29 -21.47
C PHE A 276 24.29 -0.68 -22.71
N GLY A 277 25.31 0.17 -22.55
CA GLY A 277 26.09 0.73 -23.65
C GLY A 277 25.33 1.76 -24.50
N SER A 278 24.12 2.15 -24.10
CA SER A 278 23.30 3.06 -24.89
C SER A 278 22.23 3.78 -24.05
N PRO A 279 22.06 5.10 -24.22
CA PRO A 279 21.05 5.87 -23.49
C PRO A 279 19.60 5.47 -23.87
N ILE A 280 19.40 4.73 -24.97
CA ILE A 280 18.05 4.32 -25.41
C ILE A 280 17.34 3.40 -24.42
N PHE A 281 18.07 2.77 -23.49
CA PHE A 281 17.53 1.85 -22.50
C PHE A 281 17.05 2.54 -21.21
N ILE A 282 17.18 3.88 -21.12
CA ILE A 282 16.74 4.67 -19.96
C ILE A 282 15.30 4.35 -19.55
N ASN A 283 14.40 4.24 -20.53
CA ASN A 283 12.99 3.94 -20.31
C ASN A 283 12.73 2.52 -19.82
N MET A 284 13.54 1.55 -20.24
CA MET A 284 13.38 0.16 -19.80
C MET A 284 13.86 -0.04 -18.38
N ILE A 285 14.95 0.64 -17.98
CA ILE A 285 15.39 0.67 -16.58
C ILE A 285 14.31 1.37 -15.71
N ALA A 286 13.81 2.51 -16.16
CA ALA A 286 12.72 3.22 -15.48
C ALA A 286 11.44 2.37 -15.37
N LEU A 287 11.07 1.63 -16.41
CA LEU A 287 9.93 0.70 -16.37
C LEU A 287 10.15 -0.39 -15.31
N GLY A 288 11.35 -0.96 -15.23
CA GLY A 288 11.71 -1.92 -14.20
C GLY A 288 11.48 -1.38 -12.80
N ARG A 289 11.99 -0.18 -12.53
CA ARG A 289 11.79 0.49 -11.25
C ARG A 289 10.31 0.75 -10.96
N LEU A 290 9.59 1.26 -11.96
CA LEU A 290 8.16 1.53 -11.86
C LEU A 290 7.38 0.26 -11.50
N LEU A 291 7.62 -0.87 -12.16
CA LEU A 291 6.93 -2.14 -11.87
C LEU A 291 7.08 -2.55 -10.40
N LYS A 292 8.26 -2.37 -9.81
CA LYS A 292 8.49 -2.61 -8.39
C LYS A 292 7.67 -1.66 -7.51
N ASP A 293 7.70 -0.36 -7.81
CA ASP A 293 7.00 0.65 -7.03
C ASP A 293 5.47 0.48 -7.06
N ILE A 294 4.92 -0.01 -8.17
CA ILE A 294 3.48 -0.33 -8.27
C ILE A 294 3.12 -1.76 -7.83
N GLY A 295 4.09 -2.51 -7.28
CA GLY A 295 3.87 -3.83 -6.70
C GLY A 295 3.60 -4.95 -7.72
N ILE A 296 4.06 -4.81 -8.95
CA ILE A 296 3.91 -5.84 -10.00
C ILE A 296 5.08 -6.83 -9.91
N PRO A 297 4.83 -8.10 -9.52
CA PRO A 297 5.88 -9.10 -9.37
C PRO A 297 6.50 -9.46 -10.72
N ILE A 298 7.79 -9.17 -10.88
CA ILE A 298 8.51 -9.30 -12.16
C ILE A 298 8.51 -10.72 -12.74
N ASP A 299 8.46 -11.75 -11.88
CA ASP A 299 8.42 -13.17 -12.25
C ASP A 299 7.09 -13.56 -12.92
N LYS A 300 6.04 -12.76 -12.75
CA LYS A 300 4.72 -12.99 -13.37
C LYS A 300 4.52 -12.24 -14.69
N VAL A 301 5.50 -11.46 -15.14
CA VAL A 301 5.38 -10.62 -16.33
C VAL A 301 5.80 -11.39 -17.59
N ASP A 302 4.89 -11.52 -18.55
CA ASP A 302 5.23 -12.00 -19.90
C ASP A 302 5.77 -10.85 -20.76
N PHE A 303 7.07 -10.63 -20.67
CA PHE A 303 7.75 -9.59 -21.44
C PHE A 303 7.75 -9.82 -22.94
N ARG A 304 7.85 -11.09 -23.40
CA ARG A 304 8.01 -11.40 -24.82
C ARG A 304 6.79 -10.96 -25.62
N SER A 305 5.61 -11.08 -25.02
CA SER A 305 4.37 -10.69 -25.67
C SER A 305 3.94 -9.26 -25.35
N SER A 306 4.64 -8.55 -24.45
CA SER A 306 4.32 -7.19 -24.02
C SER A 306 5.26 -6.11 -24.56
N LEU A 307 6.45 -6.51 -25.04
CA LEU A 307 7.47 -5.62 -25.57
C LEU A 307 7.62 -5.79 -27.09
N PRO A 308 8.03 -4.74 -27.82
CA PRO A 308 8.39 -4.87 -29.23
C PRO A 308 9.58 -5.83 -29.40
N GLY A 309 9.64 -6.53 -30.53
CA GLY A 309 10.72 -7.48 -30.82
C GLY A 309 12.11 -6.85 -31.00
N ARG A 310 12.19 -5.54 -31.26
CA ARG A 310 13.47 -4.84 -31.41
C ARG A 310 14.16 -4.69 -30.04
N PHE A 311 15.39 -5.20 -29.94
CA PHE A 311 16.19 -5.23 -28.70
C PHE A 311 15.48 -5.95 -27.54
N LEU A 312 14.65 -6.96 -27.83
CA LEU A 312 13.81 -7.61 -26.82
C LEU A 312 14.61 -8.11 -25.61
N ASP A 313 15.70 -8.84 -25.86
CA ASP A 313 16.50 -9.43 -24.78
C ASP A 313 17.21 -8.34 -23.95
N GLU A 314 17.75 -7.30 -24.58
CA GLU A 314 18.33 -6.16 -23.88
C GLU A 314 17.30 -5.36 -23.09
N ASN A 315 16.09 -5.16 -23.65
CA ASN A 315 14.99 -4.48 -22.96
C ASN A 315 14.56 -5.27 -21.71
N VAL A 316 14.41 -6.60 -21.83
CA VAL A 316 14.10 -7.47 -20.68
C VAL A 316 15.20 -7.39 -19.62
N ARG A 317 16.47 -7.39 -20.04
CA ARG A 317 17.60 -7.24 -19.13
C ARG A 317 17.58 -5.87 -18.43
N ALA A 318 17.24 -4.79 -19.15
CA ALA A 318 17.14 -3.44 -18.61
C ALA A 318 16.01 -3.29 -17.60
N ILE A 319 14.84 -3.88 -17.88
CA ILE A 319 13.71 -3.92 -16.95
C ILE A 319 14.09 -4.70 -15.69
N LYS A 320 14.69 -5.89 -15.82
CA LYS A 320 15.12 -6.67 -14.65
C LYS A 320 16.14 -5.93 -13.79
N TYR A 321 17.10 -5.27 -14.43
CA TYR A 321 18.09 -4.45 -13.73
C TYR A 321 17.46 -3.27 -12.99
N GLY A 322 16.53 -2.55 -13.64
CA GLY A 322 15.82 -1.44 -13.02
C GLY A 322 14.91 -1.87 -11.87
N TYR A 323 14.30 -3.05 -11.97
CA TYR A 323 13.47 -3.63 -10.92
C TYR A 323 14.26 -3.91 -9.65
N THR A 324 15.50 -4.38 -9.77
CA THR A 324 16.39 -4.67 -8.62
C THR A 324 17.33 -3.52 -8.29
N TYR A 325 17.09 -2.31 -8.81
CA TYR A 325 18.02 -1.19 -8.61
C TYR A 325 17.98 -0.74 -7.15
N GLN A 326 19.16 -0.80 -6.49
CA GLN A 326 19.38 -0.44 -5.09
C GLN A 326 18.54 -1.23 -4.07
N ASP A 327 18.17 -2.47 -4.41
CA ASP A 327 17.72 -3.48 -3.43
C ASP A 327 18.87 -4.13 -2.66
#